data_AF-A0A0A1GYE7-F1
#
_entry.id   AF-A0A0A1GYE7-F1
#
_cell.length_a   1.000
_cell.length_b   1.000
_cell.length_c   1.000
_cell.angle_alpha   90.00
_cell.angle_beta   90.00
_cell.angle_gamma   90.00
#
_symmetry.space_group_name_H-M   'P 1'
#
loop_
_entity.id
_entity.type
_entity.pdbx_description
1 polymer ?
#
loop_
_entity_poly.entity_id
_entity_poly.type
_entity_poly.pdbx_seq_one_letter_code
_entity_poly.pdbx_strand_id
1 'polypeptide(L)' 'MTELEEKQANCPYCHEPYNQLMEAEDGSKVAISTTSKENCLRMISYESYVYTADINYCPRCGRKLSD' A
#
# COMPACT_ATOMS: atom_id res chain seq x y z
N MET A 1 -0.35 24.96 -0.07
CA MET A 1 -0.57 23.51 0.08
C MET A 1 -2.02 23.28 0.40
N THR A 2 -2.63 22.31 -0.26
CA THR A 2 -3.96 21.80 0.05
C THR A 2 -3.86 20.72 1.13
N GLU A 3 -4.97 20.46 1.83
CA GLU A 3 -5.06 19.36 2.81
C GLU A 3 -4.68 17.99 2.20
N LEU A 4 -4.99 17.79 0.91
CA LEU A 4 -4.64 16.58 0.18
C LEU A 4 -3.13 16.45 -0.04
N GLU A 5 -2.46 17.55 -0.41
CA GLU A 5 -1.00 17.57 -0.62
C GLU A 5 -0.26 17.27 0.69
N GLU A 6 -0.71 17.82 1.82
CA GLU A 6 -0.14 17.52 3.14
C GLU A 6 -0.36 16.05 3.54
N LYS A 7 -1.54 15.49 3.27
CA LYS A 7 -1.86 14.08 3.53
C LYS A 7 -1.00 13.13 2.70
N GLN A 8 -0.71 13.49 1.44
CA GLN A 8 0.14 12.69 0.55
C GLN A 8 1.62 12.80 0.93
N ALA A 9 2.10 14.01 1.23
CA ALA A 9 3.47 14.26 1.66
C ALA A 9 3.81 13.52 2.97
N ASN A 10 2.84 13.35 3.87
CA ASN A 10 3.03 12.65 5.14
C ASN A 10 2.57 11.18 5.13
N CYS A 11 2.25 10.61 3.96
CA CYS A 11 1.72 9.25 3.90
C CYS A 11 2.83 8.20 4.14
N PRO A 12 2.81 7.44 5.26
CA PRO A 12 3.89 6.51 5.59
C PRO A 12 3.96 5.28 4.66
N TYR A 13 2.95 5.11 3.80
CA TYR A 13 2.82 3.98 2.87
C TYR A 13 3.28 4.31 1.45
N CYS A 14 3.56 5.58 1.17
CA CYS A 14 3.96 6.03 -0.17
C CYS A 14 5.44 6.38 -0.29
N HIS A 15 6.20 6.31 0.80
CA HIS A 15 7.62 6.69 0.86
C HIS A 15 8.47 5.50 1.28
N GLU A 16 9.69 5.42 0.76
CA GLU A 16 10.61 4.35 1.12
C GLU A 16 11.16 4.50 2.55
N PRO A 17 11.33 3.40 3.32
CA PRO A 17 10.87 2.05 2.99
C PRO A 17 9.33 1.94 3.11
N TYR A 18 8.68 1.37 2.09
CA TYR A 18 7.22 1.25 2.05
C TYR A 18 6.71 0.48 3.28
N ASN A 19 5.88 1.12 4.12
CA ASN A 19 5.32 0.48 5.30
C ASN A 19 4.14 -0.45 4.96
N GLN A 20 3.89 -1.41 5.85
CA GLN A 20 2.72 -2.30 5.78
C GLN A 20 1.45 -1.55 6.18
N LEU A 21 0.40 -1.63 5.36
CA LEU A 21 -0.88 -0.95 5.58
C LEU A 21 -1.60 -1.39 6.85
N MET A 22 -1.55 -2.69 7.12
CA MET A 22 -2.25 -3.31 8.24
C MET A 22 -1.56 -4.61 8.62
N GLU A 23 -1.54 -4.90 9.91
CA GLU A 23 -1.27 -6.22 10.47
C GLU A 23 -2.46 -6.59 11.36
N ALA A 24 -3.06 -7.75 11.11
CA ALA A 24 -4.15 -8.30 11.89
C ALA A 24 -3.60 -9.17 13.04
N GLU A 25 -4.41 -9.39 14.07
CA GLU A 25 -4.02 -10.14 15.27
C GLU A 25 -3.64 -11.60 14.98
N ASP A 26 -4.17 -12.16 13.88
CA ASP A 26 -3.85 -13.49 13.37
C ASP A 26 -2.50 -13.55 12.61
N GLY A 27 -1.79 -12.42 12.53
CA GLY A 27 -0.53 -12.27 11.79
C GLY A 27 -0.71 -12.01 10.29
N SER A 28 -1.94 -11.89 9.79
CA SER A 28 -2.21 -11.52 8.40
C SER A 28 -1.79 -10.07 8.14
N LYS A 29 -1.10 -9.82 7.02
CA LYS A 29 -0.54 -8.51 6.69
C LYS A 29 -1.05 -8.01 5.35
N VAL A 30 -1.35 -6.73 5.26
CA VAL A 30 -1.68 -6.04 4.01
C VAL A 30 -0.58 -5.03 3.71
N ALA A 31 -0.02 -5.06 2.51
CA ALA A 31 1.03 -4.14 2.07
C ALA A 31 0.80 -3.68 0.64
N ILE A 32 1.36 -2.52 0.30
CA ILE A 32 1.50 -2.08 -1.08
C ILE A 32 2.83 -2.61 -1.59
N SER A 33 2.81 -3.29 -2.74
CA SER A 33 4.01 -3.71 -3.46
C SER A 33 4.05 -2.96 -4.78
N THR A 34 5.01 -2.06 -4.90
CA THR A 34 5.31 -1.33 -6.13
C THR A 34 6.53 -1.99 -6.78
N THR A 35 6.30 -2.63 -7.93
CA THR A 35 7.37 -3.23 -8.73
C THR A 35 7.62 -2.40 -9.99
N SER A 36 8.69 -2.70 -10.74
CA SER A 36 8.95 -2.04 -12.02
C SER A 36 7.89 -2.32 -13.10
N LYS A 37 6.96 -3.24 -12.87
CA LYS A 37 5.92 -3.64 -13.83
C LYS A 37 4.51 -3.28 -13.39
N GLU A 38 4.23 -3.38 -12.09
CA GLU A 38 2.88 -3.23 -11.55
C GLU A 38 2.90 -2.76 -10.10
N ASN A 39 1.83 -2.06 -9.72
CA ASN A 39 1.51 -1.68 -8.35
C ASN A 39 0.36 -2.56 -7.87
N CYS A 40 0.58 -3.36 -6.83
CA CYS A 40 -0.44 -4.24 -6.29
C CYS A 40 -0.56 -4.11 -4.77
N LEU A 41 -1.78 -4.32 -4.29
CA LEU A 41 -2.07 -4.59 -2.90
C LEU A 41 -1.85 -6.09 -2.66
N ARG A 42 -0.97 -6.45 -1.73
CA ARG A 42 -0.75 -7.83 -1.29
C ARG A 42 -1.32 -8.03 0.10
N MET A 43 -2.17 -9.05 0.23
CA MET A 43 -2.54 -9.60 1.53
C MET A 43 -1.85 -10.95 1.69
N ILE A 44 -1.08 -11.10 2.77
CA ILE A 44 -0.36 -12.32 3.14
C ILE A 44 -1.05 -12.86 4.39
N SER A 45 -1.72 -14.00 4.27
CA SER A 45 -2.31 -14.72 5.42
C SER A 45 -1.38 -15.82 5.93
N TYR A 46 -1.58 -16.26 7.17
CA TYR A 46 -0.79 -17.33 7.81
C TYR A 46 -0.80 -18.64 7.00
N GLU A 47 -1.92 -18.96 6.34
CA GLU A 47 -2.07 -20.16 5.51
C GLU A 47 -1.39 -20.05 4.13
N SER A 48 -0.51 -19.05 3.93
CA SER A 48 0.21 -18.80 2.68
C SER A 48 -0.67 -18.40 1.48
N TYR A 49 -1.95 -18.08 1.69
CA TYR A 49 -2.75 -17.43 0.65
C TYR A 49 -2.27 -16.00 0.46
N VAL A 50 -1.80 -15.73 -0.75
CA VAL A 50 -1.44 -14.40 -1.21
C VAL A 50 -2.55 -13.91 -2.13
N TYR A 51 -3.30 -12.92 -1.67
CA TYR A 51 -4.22 -12.19 -2.55
C TYR A 51 -3.52 -10.96 -3.10
N THR A 52 -3.52 -10.84 -4.42
CA THR A 52 -2.99 -9.69 -5.15
C THR A 52 -4.14 -8.99 -5.87
N ALA A 53 -4.23 -7.68 -5.68
CA ALA A 53 -5.12 -6.83 -6.47
C ALA A 53 -4.31 -5.66 -7.03
N ASP A 54 -4.41 -5.42 -8.33
CA ASP A 54 -3.76 -4.29 -8.98
C ASP A 54 -4.41 -2.99 -8.52
N ILE A 55 -3.57 -1.99 -8.19
CA ILE A 55 -4.02 -0.70 -7.70
C ILE A 55 -3.29 0.44 -8.41
N ASN A 56 -4.05 1.44 -8.84
CA ASN A 56 -3.50 2.65 -9.45
C ASN A 56 -3.29 3.77 -8.42
N TYR A 57 -3.90 3.67 -7.24
CA TYR A 57 -3.90 4.70 -6.22
C TYR A 57 -3.60 4.11 -4.84
N CYS A 58 -2.94 4.89 -3.98
CA CYS A 58 -2.71 4.53 -2.59
C CYS A 58 -4.05 4.52 -1.84
N PRO A 59 -4.44 3.41 -1.20
CA PRO A 59 -5.70 3.33 -0.45
C PRO A 59 -5.74 4.24 0.79
N ARG A 60 -4.61 4.81 1.23
CA ARG A 60 -4.54 5.66 2.44
C ARG A 60 -4.58 7.15 2.15
N CYS A 61 -3.86 7.61 1.12
CA CYS A 61 -3.78 9.04 0.79
C CYS A 61 -4.31 9.39 -0.61
N GLY A 62 -4.73 8.40 -1.40
CA GLY A 62 -5.24 8.62 -2.76
C GLY A 62 -4.16 9.02 -3.77
N ARG A 63 -2.87 8.99 -3.40
CA ARG A 63 -1.76 9.29 -4.31
C ARG A 63 -1.76 8.28 -5.47
N LYS A 64 -1.65 8.75 -6.72
CA LYS A 64 -1.43 7.89 -7.89
C LYS A 64 -0.08 7.18 -7.75
N LEU A 65 -0.06 5.85 -7.84
CA LEU A 65 1.14 5.02 -7.59
C LEU A 65 1.95 4.74 -8.85
N SER A 66 1.34 4.91 -10.01
CA SER A 66 1.95 4.78 -11.34
C SER A 66 1.41 5.90 -12.21
N ASP A 67 2.15 6.30 -13.25
CA ASP A 67 1.60 7.14 -14.31
C ASP A 67 1.00 6.29 -15.43
#